data_AF-A0A960HHF8-F1
#
_entry.id   AF-A0A960HHF8-F1
#
_cell.length_a   1.000
_cell.length_b   1.000
_cell.length_c   1.000
_cell.angle_alpha   90.00
_cell.angle_beta   90.00
_cell.angle_gamma   90.00
#
_symmetry.space_group_name_H-M   'P 1'
#
loop_
_entity.id
_entity.type
_entity.pdbx_description
1 polymer ?
#
loop_
_entity_poly.entity_id
_entity_poly.type
_entity_poly.pdbx_seq_one_letter_code
_entity_poly.pdbx_strand_id
1 'polypeptide(L)' 'MPYARASDGIRLHYEVLGRAGAPAVLMIQGLGADKHGWDMQRIPLAFNYRVIALDNRGAGRSDKPFGHYSLEQMA' A
#
# COMPACT_ATOMS: atom_id res chain seq x y z
N MET A 1 3.31 -4.67 -13.10
CA MET A 1 4.36 -4.01 -12.29
C MET A 1 3.75 -3.46 -11.00
N PRO A 2 3.38 -4.29 -10.01
CA PRO A 2 2.68 -3.78 -8.83
C PRO A 2 3.65 -3.48 -7.67
N TYR A 3 4.86 -3.00 -7.94
CA TYR A 3 5.87 -2.75 -6.90
C TYR A 3 6.50 -1.37 -7.02
N ALA A 4 6.57 -0.67 -5.89
CA ALA A 4 7.42 0.50 -5.69
C ALA A 4 8.69 0.06 -4.95
N ARG A 5 9.80 0.76 -5.15
CA ARG A 5 11.05 0.51 -4.42
C ARG A 5 11.33 1.68 -3.49
N ALA A 6 11.41 1.39 -2.19
CA ALA A 6 11.77 2.37 -1.17
C ALA A 6 13.26 2.70 -1.24
N SER A 7 13.68 3.79 -0.56
CA SER A 7 15.07 4.27 -0.54
C SER A 7 16.05 3.26 0.06
N ASP A 8 15.58 2.40 0.96
CA ASP A 8 16.33 1.29 1.55
C ASP A 8 16.29 0.00 0.71
N GLY A 9 15.73 0.06 -0.50
CA GLY A 9 15.69 -1.04 -1.47
C GLY A 9 14.52 -2.02 -1.32
N ILE A 10 13.69 -1.86 -0.29
CA ILE A 10 12.50 -2.71 -0.07
C ILE A 10 11.49 -2.54 -1.19
N ARG A 11 10.94 -3.66 -1.68
CA ARG A 11 9.83 -3.66 -2.63
C ARG A 11 8.50 -3.63 -1.88
N LEU A 12 7.72 -2.59 -2.14
CA LEU A 12 6.38 -2.40 -1.61
C LEU A 12 5.37 -2.77 -2.70
N HIS A 13 4.58 -3.82 -2.46
CA HIS A 13 3.51 -4.21 -3.36
C HIS A 13 2.34 -3.23 -3.22
N TYR A 14 1.77 -2.79 -4.34
CA TYR A 14 0.57 -1.95 -4.34
C TYR A 14 -0.37 -2.30 -5.48
N GLU A 15 -1.65 -1.98 -5.27
CA GLU A 15 -2.69 -2.06 -6.29
C GLU A 15 -3.35 -0.70 -6.47
N VAL A 16 -3.79 -0.44 -7.70
CA VAL A 16 -4.43 0.83 -8.07
C VAL A 16 -5.81 0.52 -8.63
N LEU A 17 -6.81 1.24 -8.14
CA LEU A 17 -8.16 1.24 -8.68
C LEU A 17 -8.55 2.69 -9.06
N GLY A 18 -9.49 2.81 -10.00
CA GLY A 18 -9.99 4.11 -10.46
C GLY A 18 -9.19 4.71 -11.62
N ARG A 19 -9.62 5.90 -12.07
CA ARG A 19 -9.07 6.57 -13.26
C ARG A 19 -7.72 7.22 -12.96
N ALA A 20 -6.77 7.14 -13.89
CA ALA A 20 -5.41 7.64 -13.70
C ALA A 20 -5.32 9.15 -13.37
N GLY A 21 -6.25 9.96 -13.85
CA GLY A 21 -6.33 11.41 -13.61
C GLY A 21 -7.25 11.85 -12.47
N ALA A 22 -7.86 10.91 -11.73
CA ALA A 22 -8.67 11.26 -10.56
C ALA A 22 -7.78 11.64 -9.36
N PRO A 23 -8.28 12.43 -8.38
CA PRO A 23 -7.52 12.72 -7.17
C PRO A 23 -7.09 11.45 -6.45
N ALA A 24 -5.84 11.41 -5.99
CA ALA A 24 -5.26 10.21 -5.40
C ALA A 24 -5.64 10.05 -3.92
N VAL A 25 -5.92 8.81 -3.51
CA VAL A 25 -6.09 8.42 -2.11
C VAL A 25 -5.17 7.24 -1.84
N LEU A 26 -4.23 7.40 -0.89
CA LEU A 26 -3.34 6.34 -0.45
C LEU A 26 -3.92 5.66 0.79
N MET A 27 -4.06 4.33 0.72
CA MET A 27 -4.56 3.50 1.81
C MET A 27 -3.39 2.82 2.51
N ILE A 28 -3.11 3.25 3.75
CA ILE A 28 -2.08 2.69 4.61
C ILE A 28 -2.78 1.85 5.69
N GLN A 29 -2.35 0.61 5.90
CA GLN A 29 -2.90 -0.26 6.93
C GLN A 29 -2.23 -0.12 8.29
N GLY A 30 -2.96 -0.56 9.32
CA GLY A 30 -2.43 -0.74 10.67
C GLY A 30 -1.58 -2.01 10.81
N LEU A 31 -1.16 -2.28 12.04
CA LEU A 31 -0.33 -3.43 12.39
C LEU A 31 -1.01 -4.76 12.05
N GLY A 32 -0.26 -5.68 11.43
CA GLY A 32 -0.71 -7.05 11.17
C GLY A 32 -1.68 -7.21 10.00
N ALA A 33 -2.04 -6.13 9.31
CA ALA A 33 -2.93 -6.16 8.15
C ALA A 33 -2.17 -5.88 6.85
N ASP A 34 -2.68 -6.43 5.75
CA ASP A 34 -2.27 -6.09 4.39
C ASP A 34 -3.38 -5.28 3.68
N LYS A 35 -3.14 -4.83 2.44
CA LYS A 35 -4.06 -3.95 1.71
C LYS A 35 -5.51 -4.46 1.64
N HIS A 36 -5.75 -5.77 1.76
CA HIS A 36 -7.09 -6.36 1.67
C HIS A 36 -8.02 -5.94 2.81
N GLY A 37 -7.47 -5.48 3.95
CA GLY A 37 -8.30 -4.89 5.02
C GLY A 37 -9.06 -3.62 4.58
N TRP A 38 -8.75 -3.06 3.40
CA TRP A 38 -9.45 -1.92 2.81
C TRP A 38 -10.38 -2.29 1.66
N ASP A 39 -10.59 -3.57 1.33
CA ASP A 39 -11.34 -3.99 0.13
C ASP A 39 -12.75 -3.37 0.07
N MET A 40 -13.45 -3.31 1.20
CA MET A 40 -14.81 -2.74 1.28
C MET A 40 -14.85 -1.22 1.08
N GLN A 41 -13.76 -0.51 1.38
CA GLN A 41 -13.67 0.94 1.25
C GLN A 41 -13.08 1.35 -0.11
N ARG A 42 -12.06 0.63 -0.59
CA ARG A 42 -11.35 1.01 -1.82
C ARG A 42 -12.19 0.84 -3.08
N ILE A 43 -13.08 -0.17 -3.11
CA ILE A 43 -13.96 -0.41 -4.26
C ILE A 43 -14.92 0.78 -4.50
N PRO A 44 -15.73 1.22 -3.53
CA PRO A 44 -16.61 2.38 -3.75
C PRO A 44 -15.84 3.70 -3.91
N LEU A 45 -14.69 3.88 -3.26
CA LEU A 45 -13.89 5.10 -3.44
C LEU A 45 -13.30 5.21 -4.86
N ALA A 46 -13.00 4.08 -5.50
CA ALA A 46 -12.43 4.05 -6.85
C ALA A 46 -13.35 4.65 -7.94
N PHE A 47 -14.65 4.85 -7.66
CA PHE A 47 -15.55 5.56 -8.58
C PHE A 47 -15.17 7.03 -8.75
N ASN A 48 -14.64 7.67 -7.70
CA ASN A 48 -14.34 9.10 -7.67
C ASN A 48 -12.85 9.40 -7.54
N TYR A 49 -12.07 8.45 -7.03
CA TYR A 49 -10.66 8.64 -6.69
C TYR A 49 -9.76 7.63 -7.39
N ARG A 50 -8.48 7.98 -7.55
CA ARG A 50 -7.42 7.03 -7.88
C ARG A 50 -6.93 6.41 -6.57
N VAL A 51 -7.49 5.27 -6.20
CA VAL A 51 -7.20 4.62 -4.91
C VAL A 51 -5.99 3.73 -5.05
N ILE A 52 -4.97 3.98 -4.24
CA ILE A 52 -3.71 3.24 -4.20
C ILE A 52 -3.67 2.53 -2.85
N ALA A 53 -3.70 1.20 -2.86
CA ALA A 53 -3.62 0.40 -1.64
C ALA A 53 -2.32 -0.40 -1.63
N LEU A 54 -1.47 -0.15 -0.63
CA LEU A 54 -0.19 -0.84 -0.49
C LEU A 54 -0.22 -1.90 0.60
N ASP A 55 0.63 -2.90 0.44
CA ASP A 55 1.06 -3.74 1.55
C ASP A 55 2.26 -3.05 2.21
N ASN A 56 2.18 -2.74 3.51
CA ASN A 56 3.32 -2.19 4.24
C ASN A 56 4.53 -3.14 4.16
N ARG A 57 5.74 -2.61 4.38
CA ARG A 57 6.92 -3.46 4.64
C ARG A 57 6.60 -4.48 5.74
N GLY A 58 7.01 -5.73 5.56
CA GLY A 58 6.66 -6.80 6.49
C GLY A 58 5.26 -7.41 6.32
N ALA A 59 4.40 -6.90 5.43
CA ALA A 59 3.03 -7.38 5.23
C ALA A 59 2.75 -7.85 3.79
N GLY A 60 1.69 -8.64 3.62
CA GLY A 60 1.13 -9.01 2.31
C GLY A 60 2.14 -9.54 1.31
N ARG A 61 2.27 -8.89 0.15
CA ARG A 61 3.21 -9.24 -0.93
C ARG A 61 4.47 -8.37 -0.97
N SER A 62 4.61 -7.42 -0.05
CA SER A 62 5.84 -6.64 0.12
C SER A 62 6.96 -7.48 0.71
N ASP A 63 8.20 -7.01 0.56
CA ASP A 63 9.35 -7.68 1.18
C ASP A 63 9.22 -7.64 2.72
N LYS A 64 9.73 -8.68 3.38
CA LYS A 64 9.60 -8.92 4.84
C LYS A 64 10.97 -9.26 5.43
N PRO A 65 11.91 -8.31 5.43
CA PRO A 65 13.24 -8.55 5.97
C PRO A 65 13.13 -8.92 7.45
N PHE A 66 14.05 -9.76 7.92
CA PHE A 66 14.17 -10.04 9.34
C PHE A 66 14.71 -8.81 10.06
N GLY A 67 14.17 -8.51 11.24
CA GLY A 67 14.61 -7.40 12.08
C GLY A 67 13.48 -6.47 12.52
N HIS A 68 13.86 -5.40 13.22
CA HIS A 68 12.92 -4.39 13.68
C HIS A 68 12.58 -3.39 12.57
N TYR A 69 11.35 -2.90 12.59
CA TYR A 69 10.92 -1.76 11.77
C TYR A 69 10.89 -0.51 12.64
N SER A 70 11.37 0.61 12.11
CA SER A 70 11.24 1.93 12.75
C SER A 70 10.08 2.72 12.15
N LEU A 71 9.62 3.77 12.84
CA LEU A 71 8.57 4.65 12.31
C LEU A 71 9.05 5.41 11.06
N GLU A 72 10.32 5.79 11.03
CA GLU A 72 10.95 6.50 9.91
C GLU A 72 11.00 5.62 8.66
N GLN A 73 11.16 4.31 8.82
CA GLN A 73 11.08 3.37 7.71
C GLN A 73 9.64 3.20 7.19
N MET A 74 8.65 3.39 8.05
CA MET A 74 7.23 3.21 7.74
C MET A 74 6.59 4.47 7.12
N ALA A 75 7.19 5.64 7.31
CA ALA A 75 6.74 6.94 6.78
C ALA A 75 7.10 7.12 5.30
#